data_AF-A0A5B2VAM3-F1
#
_entry.id   AF-A0A5B2VAM3-F1
#
_cell.length_a   1.000
_cell.length_b   1.000
_cell.length_c   1.000
_cell.angle_alpha   90.00
_cell.angle_beta   90.00
_cell.angle_gamma   90.00
#
_symmetry.space_group_name_H-M   'P 1'
#
loop_
_entity.id
_entity.type
_entity.pdbx_description
1 polymer ?
#
loop_
_entity_poly.entity_id
_entity_poly.type
_entity_poly.pdbx_seq_one_letter_code
_entity_poly.pdbx_strand_id
1 'polypeptide(L)'
;MEEFVQSFFDGTLKQHLLSEDLPADWAAKPVKVLVAANFDEVVFDTTKKVLVEFYAPWCGHCKQLVPIYDKLGEHFENDDDVIIAKIDATANELEHTKITSF
;
A
#
# COMPACT_ATOMS: atom_id res chain seq x y z
N MET A 1 -1.78 -22.66 24.09
CA MET A 1 -2.53 -21.39 24.21
C MET A 1 -1.80 -20.45 25.16
N GLU A 2 -1.37 -20.93 26.33
CA GLU A 2 -0.59 -20.14 27.30
C GLU A 2 0.73 -19.58 26.71
N GLU A 3 1.52 -20.37 25.96
CA GLU A 3 2.75 -19.88 25.30
C GLU A 3 2.51 -18.74 24.28
N PHE A 4 1.39 -18.78 23.56
CA PHE A 4 1.01 -17.72 22.61
C PHE A 4 0.64 -16.43 23.36
N VAL A 5 -0.09 -16.55 24.47
CA VAL A 5 -0.46 -15.41 25.31
C VAL A 5 0.78 -14.82 25.99
N GLN A 6 1.69 -15.67 26.48
CA GLN A 6 2.95 -15.23 27.09
C GLN A 6 3.82 -14.48 26.08
N SER A 7 4.04 -15.06 24.88
CA SER A 7 4.84 -14.42 23.82
C SER A 7 4.25 -13.11 23.30
N PHE A 8 2.92 -12.94 23.34
CA PHE A 8 2.25 -11.67 23.07
C PHE A 8 2.59 -10.60 24.11
N PHE A 9 2.49 -10.94 25.41
CA PHE A 9 2.84 -10.02 26.49
C PHE A 9 4.35 -9.72 26.57
N ASP A 10 5.19 -10.70 26.21
CA ASP A 10 6.64 -10.58 26.18
C ASP A 10 7.14 -9.80 24.94
N GLY A 11 6.25 -9.43 24.02
CA GLY A 11 6.58 -8.68 22.80
C GLY A 11 7.43 -9.46 21.79
N THR A 12 7.52 -10.78 21.94
CA THR A 12 8.32 -11.66 21.05
C THR A 12 7.51 -12.20 19.88
N LEU A 13 6.18 -12.07 19.93
CA LEU A 13 5.29 -12.45 18.86
C LEU A 13 5.41 -11.47 17.69
N LYS A 14 5.98 -11.93 16.57
CA LYS A 14 5.96 -11.18 15.31
C LYS A 14 4.53 -11.06 14.80
N GLN A 15 4.14 -9.86 14.40
CA GLN A 15 2.85 -9.64 13.77
C GLN A 15 2.78 -10.47 12.48
N HIS A 16 1.73 -11.24 12.32
CA HIS A 16 1.42 -11.88 11.06
C HIS A 16 0.75 -10.83 10.16
N LEU A 17 1.48 -10.28 9.20
CA LEU A 17 0.94 -9.30 8.26
C LEU A 17 0.18 -9.99 7.13
N LEU A 18 -1.02 -9.51 6.84
CA LEU A 18 -1.75 -9.90 5.63
C LEU A 18 -1.14 -9.21 4.39
N SER A 19 -0.91 -9.97 3.31
CA SER A 19 -0.53 -9.42 2.01
C SER A 19 -1.34 -10.11 0.93
N GLU A 20 -1.79 -9.35 -0.05
CA GLU A 20 -2.25 -9.90 -1.32
C GLU A 20 -1.06 -10.38 -2.16
N ASP A 21 -1.35 -11.26 -3.12
CA ASP A 21 -0.39 -11.66 -4.14
C ASP A 21 -0.12 -10.48 -5.09
N LEU A 22 1.15 -10.22 -5.38
CA LEU A 22 1.55 -9.16 -6.31
C LEU A 22 1.03 -9.49 -7.73
N PRO A 23 0.14 -8.67 -8.32
CA PRO A 23 -0.35 -8.90 -9.67
C PRO A 23 0.78 -8.72 -10.70
N ALA A 24 0.77 -9.50 -11.78
CA ALA A 24 1.82 -9.42 -12.82
C ALA A 24 1.83 -8.06 -13.55
N ASP A 25 0.70 -7.37 -13.59
CA ASP A 25 0.48 -6.07 -14.23
C ASP A 25 0.52 -4.89 -13.23
N TRP A 26 1.13 -5.08 -12.05
CA TRP A 26 1.16 -4.07 -10.98
C TRP A 26 1.70 -2.70 -11.40
N ALA A 27 2.59 -2.63 -12.40
CA ALA A 27 3.17 -1.39 -12.93
C ALA A 27 2.69 -1.04 -14.36
N ALA A 28 1.68 -1.73 -14.89
CA ALA A 28 1.24 -1.54 -16.28
C ALA A 28 0.43 -0.25 -16.50
N LYS A 29 -0.11 0.34 -15.43
CA LYS A 29 -0.92 1.56 -15.48
C LYS A 29 -0.12 2.75 -14.91
N PRO A 30 -0.49 4.00 -15.27
CA PRO A 30 0.14 5.20 -14.72
C PRO A 30 0.08 5.24 -13.19
N VAL A 31 -1.00 4.73 -12.60
CA VAL A 31 -1.11 4.47 -11.16
C VAL A 31 -0.69 3.03 -10.88
N LYS A 32 0.44 2.85 -10.19
CA LYS A 32 0.98 1.53 -9.84
C LYS A 32 0.19 0.90 -8.69
N VAL A 33 0.01 -0.41 -8.72
CA VAL A 33 -0.63 -1.18 -7.66
C VAL A 33 0.45 -1.71 -6.73
N LEU A 34 0.33 -1.44 -5.44
CA LEU A 34 1.20 -1.97 -4.40
C LEU A 34 0.44 -2.95 -3.53
N VAL A 35 1.16 -3.95 -3.05
CA VAL A 35 0.77 -4.91 -2.02
C VAL A 35 1.82 -4.85 -0.91
N ALA A 36 1.57 -5.45 0.25
CA ALA A 36 2.53 -5.39 1.35
C ALA A 36 3.92 -5.95 0.96
N ALA A 37 3.98 -6.94 0.05
CA ALA A 37 5.22 -7.54 -0.41
C ALA A 37 6.16 -6.59 -1.21
N ASN A 38 5.64 -5.62 -1.96
CA ASN A 38 6.46 -4.69 -2.77
C ASN A 38 6.41 -3.24 -2.27
N PHE A 39 5.61 -2.95 -1.25
CA PHE A 39 5.43 -1.60 -0.73
C PHE A 39 6.76 -0.98 -0.29
N ASP A 40 7.51 -1.68 0.56
CA ASP A 40 8.74 -1.14 1.14
C ASP A 40 9.81 -0.84 0.08
N GLU A 41 9.95 -1.73 -0.91
CA GLU A 41 10.91 -1.57 -2.01
C GLU A 41 10.59 -0.32 -2.84
N VAL A 42 9.32 -0.09 -3.15
CA VAL A 42 8.90 1.03 -4.01
C VAL A 42 8.88 2.34 -3.22
N VAL A 43 8.33 2.35 -2.01
CA VAL A 43 8.06 3.57 -1.23
C VAL A 43 9.30 4.14 -0.56
N PHE A 44 10.22 3.28 -0.11
CA PHE A 44 11.45 3.73 0.53
C PHE A 44 12.63 3.92 -0.45
N ASP A 45 12.38 3.85 -1.75
CA ASP A 45 13.37 4.23 -2.75
C ASP A 45 13.68 5.73 -2.66
N THR A 46 14.85 6.05 -2.11
CA THR A 46 15.33 7.43 -1.94
C THR A 46 15.54 8.19 -3.26
N THR A 47 15.57 7.50 -4.39
CA THR A 47 15.74 8.12 -5.72
C THR A 47 14.42 8.59 -6.32
N LYS A 48 13.28 8.17 -5.78
CA LYS A 48 11.94 8.44 -6.31
C LYS A 48 11.10 9.24 -5.32
N LYS A 49 10.19 10.05 -5.85
CA LYS A 49 9.16 10.76 -5.10
C LYS A 49 7.87 9.96 -5.21
N VAL A 50 7.51 9.27 -4.14
CA VAL A 50 6.37 8.34 -4.16
C VAL A 50 5.17 8.94 -3.46
N LEU A 51 4.04 8.95 -4.15
CA LEU A 51 2.73 9.27 -3.58
C LEU A 51 1.87 7.99 -3.60
N VAL A 52 1.36 7.60 -2.44
CA VAL A 52 0.54 6.40 -2.29
C VAL A 52 -0.87 6.74 -1.82
N GLU A 53 -1.88 6.26 -2.54
CA GLU A 53 -3.27 6.23 -2.09
C GLU A 53 -3.55 4.94 -1.31
N PHE A 54 -3.82 5.08 -0.01
CA PHE A 54 -4.34 3.99 0.82
C PHE A 54 -5.86 4.02 0.73
N TYR A 55 -6.47 3.01 0.12
CA TYR A 55 -7.91 2.99 -0.10
C TYR A 55 -8.56 1.71 0.47
N ALA A 56 -9.89 1.77 0.60
CA ALA A 56 -10.74 0.61 0.82
C ALA A 56 -11.74 0.48 -0.35
N PRO A 57 -11.95 -0.71 -0.93
CA PRO A 57 -12.75 -0.87 -2.14
C PRO A 57 -14.24 -0.55 -1.95
N TRP A 58 -14.73 -0.60 -0.71
CA TRP A 58 -16.08 -0.19 -0.34
C TRP A 58 -16.22 1.28 0.06
N CYS A 59 -15.13 2.02 0.24
CA CYS A 59 -15.20 3.41 0.68
C CYS A 59 -15.75 4.32 -0.43
N GLY A 60 -16.87 5.00 -0.13
CA GLY A 60 -17.51 5.94 -1.05
C GLY A 60 -16.65 7.18 -1.35
N HIS A 61 -15.84 7.63 -0.40
CA HIS A 61 -14.94 8.76 -0.59
C HIS A 61 -13.76 8.41 -1.51
N CYS A 62 -13.15 7.22 -1.35
CA CYS A 62 -12.11 6.75 -2.26
C CYS A 62 -12.60 6.68 -3.70
N LYS A 63 -13.84 6.20 -3.92
CA LYS A 63 -14.43 6.12 -5.28
C LYS A 63 -14.54 7.47 -5.97
N GLN A 64 -14.69 8.56 -5.23
CA GLN A 64 -14.68 9.92 -5.80
C GLN A 64 -13.26 10.40 -6.14
N LEU A 65 -12.25 9.90 -5.42
CA LEU A 65 -10.84 10.23 -5.64
C LEU A 65 -10.25 9.50 -6.84
N VAL A 66 -10.66 8.26 -7.11
CA VAL A 66 -10.19 7.43 -8.24
C VAL A 66 -10.02 8.21 -9.55
N PRO A 67 -11.03 8.91 -10.12
CA PRO A 67 -10.86 9.61 -11.40
C PRO A 67 -9.91 10.81 -11.35
N ILE A 68 -9.67 11.37 -10.16
CA ILE A 68 -8.70 12.47 -9.96
C ILE A 68 -7.30 11.86 -9.81
N TYR A 69 -7.19 10.75 -9.11
CA TYR A 69 -5.93 10.05 -8.87
C TYR A 69 -5.39 9.41 -10.16
N ASP A 70 -6.27 8.86 -11.00
CA ASP A 70 -5.90 8.34 -12.31
C ASP A 70 -5.36 9.45 -13.22
N LYS A 71 -6.00 10.63 -13.24
CA LYS A 71 -5.50 11.81 -13.96
C LYS A 71 -4.15 12.30 -13.43
N LEU A 72 -3.92 12.19 -12.12
CA LEU A 72 -2.64 12.51 -11.52
C LEU A 72 -1.56 11.53 -11.99
N GLY A 73 -1.87 10.24 -12.01
CA GLY A 73 -1.01 9.20 -12.58
C GLY A 73 -0.64 9.49 -14.03
N GLU A 74 -1.64 9.77 -14.88
CA GLU A 74 -1.42 10.14 -16.29
C GLU A 74 -0.55 11.40 -16.45
N HIS A 75 -0.71 12.40 -15.57
CA HIS A 75 0.08 13.62 -15.62
C HIS A 75 1.57 13.37 -15.36
N PHE A 76 1.89 12.44 -14.45
CA PHE A 76 3.25 12.09 -14.06
C PHE A 76 3.79 10.84 -14.75
N GLU A 77 3.06 10.25 -15.72
CA GLU A 77 3.47 9.02 -16.41
C GLU A 77 4.85 9.13 -17.09
N ASN A 78 5.20 10.33 -17.56
CA ASN A 78 6.48 10.61 -18.23
C ASN A 78 7.54 11.20 -17.30
N ASP A 79 7.25 11.34 -16.01
CA ASP A 79 8.20 11.83 -15.02
C ASP A 79 8.82 10.64 -14.29
N ASP A 80 10.05 10.29 -14.69
CA ASP A 80 10.76 9.15 -14.12
C ASP A 80 11.01 9.30 -12.62
N ASP A 81 11.00 10.52 -12.07
CA ASP A 81 11.27 10.78 -10.65
C ASP A 81 10.04 10.64 -9.77
N VAL A 82 8.82 10.58 -10.35
CA VAL A 82 7.57 10.56 -9.59
C VAL A 82 6.86 9.23 -9.77
N ILE A 83 6.44 8.62 -8.66
CA ILE A 83 5.65 7.39 -8.67
C ILE A 83 4.31 7.67 -8.02
N ILE A 84 3.24 7.50 -8.79
CA ILE A 84 1.87 7.50 -8.28
C ILE A 84 1.43 6.06 -8.08
N ALA A 85 1.00 5.71 -6.88
CA ALA A 85 0.70 4.34 -6.51
C ALA A 85 -0.53 4.24 -5.62
N LYS A 86 -1.13 3.04 -5.55
CA LYS A 86 -2.27 2.77 -4.66
C LYS A 86 -2.13 1.40 -4.02
N ILE A 87 -2.66 1.26 -2.82
CA ILE A 87 -2.67 0.02 -2.05
C ILE A 87 -4.04 -0.16 -1.38
N ASP A 88 -4.58 -1.37 -1.47
CA ASP A 88 -5.75 -1.77 -0.69
C ASP A 88 -5.31 -2.00 0.75
N ALA A 89 -5.56 -1.01 1.60
CA ALA A 89 -5.16 -1.03 3.00
C ALA A 89 -6.06 -1.92 3.87
N THR A 90 -7.06 -2.59 3.27
CA THR A 90 -7.94 -3.55 3.95
C THR A 90 -7.49 -4.99 3.74
N ALA A 91 -6.74 -5.26 2.67
CA ALA A 91 -6.19 -6.56 2.33
C ALA A 91 -4.66 -6.63 2.50
N ASN A 92 -4.00 -5.50 2.77
CA ASN A 92 -2.57 -5.42 2.98
C ASN A 92 -2.25 -4.69 4.30
N GLU A 93 -1.56 -5.38 5.21
CA GLU A 93 -1.06 -4.81 6.47
C GLU A 93 0.42 -4.46 6.34
N LEU A 94 0.78 -3.25 6.77
CA LEU A 94 2.15 -2.76 6.76
C LEU A 94 2.70 -2.70 8.18
N GLU A 95 3.96 -3.08 8.35
CA GLU A 95 4.62 -3.15 9.66
C GLU A 95 4.77 -1.76 10.30
N HIS A 96 5.07 -0.74 9.49
CA HIS A 96 5.43 0.60 9.95
C HIS A 96 4.31 1.65 9.74
N THR A 97 3.31 1.36 8.90
CA THR A 97 2.23 2.29 8.56
C THR A 97 0.89 1.73 8.99
N LYS A 98 0.31 2.29 10.07
CA LYS A 98 -1.05 1.94 10.52
C LYS A 98 -2.08 2.85 9.88
N ILE A 99 -2.91 2.28 9.00
CA ILE A 99 -4.04 2.98 8.38
C ILE A 99 -5.28 2.80 9.27
N THR A 100 -5.77 3.91 9.84
CA THR A 100 -6.90 3.90 10.79
C THR A 100 -8.17 4.55 10.23
N SER A 101 -8.12 5.12 9.03
CA SER A 101 -9.25 5.76 8.34
C SER A 101 -9.16 5.48 6.85
N PHE A 102 -10.33 5.28 6.22
CA PHE A 102 -10.48 5.00 4.79
C PHE A 102 -11.55 5.92 4.21
#